data_AF-A0A973GKU3-F1
#
_entry.id   AF-A0A973GKU3-F1
#
_cell.length_a   1.000
_cell.length_b   1.000
_cell.length_c   1.000
_cell.angle_alpha   90.00
_cell.angle_beta   90.00
_cell.angle_gamma   90.00
#
_symmetry.space_group_name_H-M   'P 1'
#
loop_
_entity.id
_entity.type
_entity.pdbx_description
1 polymer ?
#
loop_
_entity_poly.entity_id
_entity_poly.type
_entity_poly.pdbx_seq_one_letter_code
_entity_poly.pdbx_strand_id
1 'polypeptide(L)'
;MSPSPKKTTKRKTPVTPAVAVVQKPKWSMKKKLVVIIGSITAIFVVLVAIVLMATNPSVQVSDEFLADIKTTKSSAAYQLMSRDAQATITEDDFKVIIDQIGPILDGQTTVISRDVSVETGSDPSAKVVYEIEGTDGVTYRFTVNLVQKGSKWQVLNFDSKRK
;
A
#
# COMPACT_ATOMS: atom_id res chain seq x y z
N MET A 1 -43.09 -79.22 -52.05
CA MET A 1 -42.27 -78.12 -52.60
C MET A 1 -41.59 -77.40 -51.44
N SER A 2 -40.26 -77.43 -51.47
CA SER A 2 -39.31 -76.77 -50.56
C SER A 2 -39.28 -75.23 -50.75
N PRO A 3 -38.65 -74.48 -49.82
CA PRO A 3 -39.10 -73.16 -49.35
C PRO A 3 -38.29 -71.98 -49.90
N SER A 4 -38.72 -70.74 -49.59
CA SER A 4 -37.86 -69.54 -49.48
C SER A 4 -38.59 -68.32 -48.85
N PRO A 5 -37.85 -67.32 -48.30
CA PRO A 5 -38.04 -66.95 -46.89
C PRO A 5 -38.14 -65.42 -46.57
N LYS A 6 -38.16 -65.15 -45.25
CA LYS A 6 -37.73 -63.96 -44.47
C LYS A 6 -38.61 -62.71 -44.48
N LYS A 7 -38.98 -62.28 -43.26
CA LYS A 7 -38.88 -60.87 -42.81
C LYS A 7 -38.71 -60.81 -41.29
N THR A 8 -37.64 -60.13 -40.87
CA THR A 8 -37.29 -59.78 -39.48
C THR A 8 -38.06 -58.53 -39.06
N THR A 9 -38.67 -58.52 -37.88
CA THR A 9 -39.30 -57.31 -37.31
C THR A 9 -38.73 -57.04 -35.92
N LYS A 10 -38.09 -55.89 -35.75
CA LYS A 10 -37.58 -55.36 -34.48
C LYS A 10 -38.74 -54.83 -33.63
N ARG A 11 -38.69 -55.02 -32.30
CA ARG A 11 -39.50 -54.26 -31.33
C ARG A 11 -38.60 -53.75 -30.20
N LYS A 12 -38.71 -52.44 -29.92
CA LYS A 12 -38.00 -51.65 -28.92
C LYS A 12 -38.73 -51.68 -27.58
N THR A 13 -37.98 -51.64 -26.47
CA THR A 13 -38.45 -51.24 -25.12
C THR A 13 -37.23 -50.80 -24.29
N PRO A 14 -37.38 -50.02 -23.20
CA PRO A 14 -37.74 -48.60 -23.12
C PRO A 14 -36.55 -47.72 -22.60
N VAL A 15 -36.57 -46.42 -22.86
CA VAL A 15 -35.54 -45.47 -22.38
C VAL A 15 -36.02 -44.78 -21.10
N THR A 16 -35.33 -45.04 -19.98
CA THR A 16 -35.46 -44.31 -18.71
C THR A 16 -34.81 -42.92 -18.84
N PRO A 17 -35.44 -41.82 -18.36
CA PRO A 17 -34.84 -40.50 -18.40
C PRO A 17 -33.64 -40.42 -17.43
N ALA A 18 -32.45 -40.21 -17.97
CA ALA A 18 -31.25 -39.96 -17.18
C ALA A 18 -31.32 -38.55 -16.57
N VAL A 19 -31.29 -38.46 -15.25
CA VAL A 19 -31.10 -37.22 -14.49
C VAL A 19 -29.71 -36.65 -14.85
N ALA A 20 -29.68 -35.47 -15.45
CA ALA A 20 -28.44 -34.76 -15.74
C ALA A 20 -27.81 -34.26 -14.43
N VAL A 21 -26.82 -34.99 -13.92
CA VAL A 21 -25.96 -34.52 -12.83
C VAL A 21 -25.05 -33.44 -13.39
N VAL A 22 -25.22 -32.19 -12.93
CA VAL A 22 -24.33 -31.06 -13.22
C VAL A 22 -22.95 -31.40 -12.66
N GLN A 23 -22.02 -31.81 -13.53
CA GLN A 23 -20.63 -32.06 -13.13
C GLN A 23 -19.94 -30.72 -12.85
N LYS A 24 -19.54 -30.48 -11.60
CA LYS A 24 -18.70 -29.33 -11.24
C LYS A 24 -17.36 -29.44 -11.97
N PRO A 25 -16.86 -28.36 -12.62
CA PRO A 25 -15.65 -28.41 -13.41
C PRO A 25 -14.45 -28.77 -12.53
N LYS A 26 -13.90 -29.98 -12.75
CA LYS A 26 -12.72 -30.50 -12.06
C LYS A 26 -11.48 -29.81 -12.63
N TRP A 27 -11.04 -28.75 -11.96
CA TRP A 27 -9.88 -27.98 -12.37
C TRP A 27 -8.59 -28.82 -12.28
N SER A 28 -7.84 -28.89 -13.38
CA SER A 28 -6.68 -29.77 -13.52
C SER A 28 -5.54 -29.36 -12.58
N MET A 29 -4.87 -30.34 -11.98
CA MET A 29 -3.83 -30.11 -10.95
C MET A 29 -2.69 -29.20 -11.41
N LYS A 30 -2.41 -29.14 -12.72
CA LYS A 30 -1.42 -28.22 -13.32
C LYS A 30 -1.82 -26.75 -13.13
N LYS A 31 -3.11 -26.41 -13.24
CA LYS A 31 -3.61 -25.04 -13.04
C LYS A 31 -3.60 -24.64 -11.56
N LYS A 32 -3.82 -25.59 -10.63
CA LYS A 32 -3.65 -25.37 -9.19
C LYS A 32 -2.19 -25.07 -8.83
N LEU A 33 -1.24 -25.82 -9.38
CA LEU A 33 0.19 -25.62 -9.10
C LEU A 33 0.69 -24.25 -9.61
N VAL A 34 0.28 -23.83 -10.81
CA VAL A 34 0.64 -22.51 -11.37
C VAL A 34 0.07 -21.36 -10.53
N VAL A 35 -1.16 -21.48 -10.02
CA VAL A 35 -1.74 -20.44 -9.15
C VAL A 35 -1.09 -20.40 -7.77
N ILE A 36 -0.69 -21.55 -7.21
CA ILE A 36 0.02 -21.58 -5.93
C ILE A 36 1.41 -20.95 -6.08
N ILE A 37 2.17 -21.29 -7.12
CA ILE A 37 3.50 -20.71 -7.37
C ILE A 37 3.39 -19.21 -7.65
N GLY A 38 2.43 -18.77 -8.47
CA GLY A 38 2.19 -17.35 -8.74
C GLY A 38 1.78 -16.57 -7.50
N SER A 39 0.96 -17.16 -6.62
CA SER A 39 0.55 -16.53 -5.36
C SER A 39 1.71 -16.39 -4.38
N ILE A 40 2.61 -17.38 -4.30
CA ILE A 40 3.79 -17.31 -3.44
C ILE A 40 4.73 -16.21 -3.92
N THR A 41 4.96 -16.10 -5.24
CA THR A 41 5.81 -15.04 -5.81
C THR A 41 5.21 -13.65 -5.57
N ALA A 42 3.90 -13.47 -5.74
CA ALA A 42 3.25 -12.19 -5.46
C ALA A 42 3.35 -11.80 -3.97
N ILE A 43 3.14 -12.75 -3.06
CA ILE A 43 3.31 -12.54 -1.61
C ILE A 43 4.76 -12.20 -1.27
N PHE A 44 5.74 -12.86 -1.90
CA PHE A 44 7.16 -12.58 -1.70
C PHE A 44 7.55 -11.19 -2.20
N VAL A 45 7.04 -10.76 -3.36
CA VAL A 45 7.28 -9.41 -3.89
C VAL A 45 6.69 -8.35 -2.95
N VAL A 46 5.49 -8.59 -2.41
CA VAL A 46 4.87 -7.70 -1.42
C VAL A 46 5.69 -7.66 -0.11
N LEU A 47 6.14 -8.81 0.40
CA LEU A 47 6.99 -8.87 1.60
C LEU A 47 8.35 -8.20 1.39
N VAL A 48 8.99 -8.40 0.24
CA VAL A 48 10.26 -7.74 -0.09
C VAL A 48 10.08 -6.23 -0.26
N ALA A 49 8.95 -5.78 -0.82
CA ALA A 49 8.63 -4.35 -0.88
C ALA A 49 8.45 -3.74 0.52
N ILE A 50 7.79 -4.45 1.45
CA ILE A 50 7.64 -4.03 2.84
C ILE A 50 9.00 -4.00 3.57
N VAL A 51 9.84 -5.03 3.40
CA VAL A 51 11.17 -5.11 4.03
C VAL A 51 12.13 -4.07 3.46
N LEU A 52 12.05 -3.73 2.17
CA LEU A 52 12.86 -2.65 1.58
C LEU A 52 12.43 -1.26 2.09
N MET A 53 11.15 -1.03 2.38
CA MET A 53 10.71 0.20 3.06
C MET A 53 11.24 0.30 4.50
N ALA A 54 11.49 -0.83 5.17
CA ALA A 54 12.01 -0.87 6.55
C ALA A 54 13.51 -0.53 6.69
N THR A 55 14.23 -0.21 5.62
CA THR A 55 15.70 -0.05 5.67
C THR A 55 16.17 1.38 6.01
N ASN A 56 15.29 2.39 6.04
CA ASN A 56 15.68 3.75 6.40
C ASN A 56 14.77 4.36 7.50
N PRO A 57 15.22 4.39 8.77
CA PRO A 57 14.40 4.88 9.89
C PRO A 57 14.00 6.35 9.76
N SER A 58 14.76 7.17 9.01
CA SER A 58 14.36 8.56 8.73
C SER A 58 13.12 8.65 7.84
N VAL A 59 13.02 7.77 6.84
CA VAL A 59 11.85 7.71 5.95
C VAL A 59 10.63 7.22 6.69
N GLN A 60 10.79 6.23 7.59
CA GLN A 60 9.69 5.75 8.41
C GLN A 60 9.09 6.85 9.29
N VAL A 61 9.93 7.63 10.00
CA VAL A 61 9.45 8.76 10.82
C VAL A 61 8.76 9.81 9.96
N SER A 62 9.30 10.07 8.77
CA SER A 62 8.70 11.02 7.82
C SER A 62 7.33 10.55 7.30
N ASP A 63 7.21 9.27 6.95
CA ASP A 63 5.96 8.66 6.49
C ASP A 63 4.90 8.63 7.60
N GLU A 64 5.31 8.31 8.83
CA GLU A 64 4.44 8.34 10.02
C GLU A 64 3.94 9.76 10.31
N PHE A 65 4.84 10.74 10.29
CA PHE A 65 4.50 12.15 10.46
C PHE A 65 3.48 12.62 9.42
N LEU A 66 3.70 12.29 8.14
CA LEU A 66 2.78 12.66 7.08
C LEU A 66 1.42 11.95 7.22
N ALA A 67 1.42 10.66 7.61
CA ALA A 67 0.18 9.92 7.84
C ALA A 67 -0.65 10.52 9.00
N ASP A 68 0.00 10.95 10.07
CA ASP A 68 -0.67 11.61 11.19
C ASP A 68 -1.22 12.99 10.79
N ILE A 69 -0.51 13.77 9.96
CA ILE A 69 -1.05 15.01 9.39
C ILE A 69 -2.30 14.75 8.55
N LYS A 70 -2.24 13.80 7.61
CA LYS A 70 -3.36 13.44 6.73
C LYS A 70 -4.59 12.97 7.50
N THR A 71 -4.37 12.28 8.62
CA THR A 71 -5.45 11.78 9.48
C THR A 71 -5.80 12.75 10.61
N THR A 72 -5.32 14.00 10.56
CA THR A 72 -5.58 15.07 11.55
C THR A 72 -5.21 14.70 12.99
N LYS A 73 -4.26 13.78 13.17
CA LYS A 73 -3.72 13.36 14.48
C LYS A 73 -2.59 14.28 14.92
N SER A 74 -2.91 15.56 15.12
CA SER A 74 -1.93 16.60 15.45
C SER A 74 -1.04 16.28 16.66
N SER A 75 -1.59 15.74 17.75
CA SER A 75 -0.76 15.39 18.92
C SER A 75 0.27 14.29 18.62
N ALA A 76 -0.09 13.29 17.80
CA ALA A 76 0.84 12.22 17.40
C ALA A 76 1.94 12.77 16.48
N ALA A 77 1.57 13.58 15.48
CA ALA A 77 2.53 14.27 14.62
C ALA A 77 3.47 15.19 15.42
N TYR A 78 2.96 15.91 16.43
CA TYR A 78 3.76 16.79 17.27
C TYR A 78 4.80 16.02 18.10
N GLN A 79 4.47 14.80 18.55
CA GLN A 79 5.40 13.94 19.29
C GLN A 79 6.57 13.43 18.43
N LEU A 80 6.41 13.39 17.11
CA LEU A 80 7.48 13.04 16.16
C LEU A 80 8.44 14.22 15.90
N MET A 81 8.08 15.43 16.30
CA MET A 81 8.93 16.62 16.15
C MET A 81 10.13 16.58 17.10
N SER A 82 11.22 17.22 16.69
CA SER A 82 12.39 17.41 17.54
C SER A 82 12.09 18.40 18.66
N ARG A 83 12.85 18.33 19.76
CA ARG A 83 12.71 19.31 20.86
C ARG A 83 12.94 20.74 20.39
N ASP A 84 13.86 20.96 19.46
CA ASP A 84 14.15 22.28 18.89
C ASP A 84 12.93 22.82 18.12
N ALA A 85 12.24 21.95 17.39
CA ALA A 85 11.01 22.29 16.69
C ALA A 85 9.86 22.57 17.68
N GLN A 86 9.69 21.72 18.69
CA GLN A 86 8.70 21.90 19.76
C GLN A 86 8.94 23.16 20.60
N ALA A 87 10.20 23.62 20.69
CA ALA A 87 10.53 24.90 21.33
C ALA A 87 10.13 26.12 20.48
N THR A 88 9.90 25.92 19.18
CA THR A 88 9.56 26.98 18.22
C THR A 88 8.06 27.11 17.99
N ILE A 89 7.32 26.00 18.01
CA ILE A 89 5.86 25.97 17.83
C ILE A 89 5.19 25.18 18.97
N THR A 90 4.12 25.76 19.53
CA THR A 90 3.33 25.09 20.56
C THR A 90 2.48 23.97 19.95
N GLU A 91 2.08 23.00 20.76
CA GLU A 91 1.21 21.91 20.30
C GLU A 91 -0.15 22.45 19.78
N ASP A 92 -0.71 23.47 20.43
CA ASP A 92 -1.98 24.10 20.04
C ASP A 92 -1.86 24.82 18.69
N ASP A 93 -0.81 25.62 18.48
CA ASP A 93 -0.58 26.29 17.20
C ASP A 93 -0.33 25.28 16.08
N PHE A 94 0.45 24.25 16.37
CA PHE A 94 0.69 23.14 15.44
C PHE A 94 -0.63 22.44 15.09
N LYS A 95 -1.48 22.17 16.09
CA LYS A 95 -2.80 21.58 15.88
C LYS A 95 -3.66 22.42 14.94
N VAL A 96 -3.70 23.74 15.11
CA VAL A 96 -4.46 24.64 14.21
C VAL A 96 -3.97 24.49 12.77
N ILE A 97 -2.66 24.43 12.55
CA ILE A 97 -2.08 24.22 11.22
C ILE A 97 -2.50 22.87 10.64
N ILE A 98 -2.38 21.79 11.42
CA ILE A 98 -2.72 20.43 10.95
C ILE A 98 -4.21 20.28 10.66
N ASP A 99 -5.08 20.83 11.51
CA ASP A 99 -6.53 20.80 11.29
C ASP A 99 -6.93 21.56 10.00
N GLN A 100 -6.15 22.57 9.60
CA GLN A 100 -6.36 23.31 8.36
C GLN A 100 -5.86 22.56 7.12
N ILE A 101 -4.67 21.94 7.17
CA ILE A 101 -4.04 21.33 5.99
C ILE A 101 -4.40 19.85 5.81
N GLY A 102 -4.60 19.11 6.89
CA GLY A 102 -4.84 17.66 6.88
C GLY A 102 -5.97 17.24 5.94
N PRO A 103 -7.17 17.88 6.00
CA PRO A 103 -8.29 17.55 5.12
C PRO A 103 -8.04 17.79 3.62
N ILE A 104 -7.04 18.62 3.28
CA ILE A 104 -6.67 18.90 1.89
C ILE A 104 -5.73 17.79 1.38
N LEU A 105 -4.87 17.22 2.23
CA LEU A 105 -3.78 16.31 1.85
C LEU A 105 -4.19 14.83 1.73
N ASP A 106 -5.46 14.51 1.54
CA ASP A 106 -5.97 13.12 1.56
C ASP A 106 -5.68 12.29 0.30
N GLY A 107 -5.28 12.91 -0.81
CA GLY A 107 -5.04 12.19 -2.08
C GLY A 107 -3.76 11.37 -2.13
N GLN A 108 -3.42 10.88 -3.32
CA GLN A 108 -2.29 9.98 -3.53
C GLN A 108 -0.96 10.64 -3.16
N THR A 109 -0.15 9.93 -2.38
CA THR A 109 1.17 10.38 -1.95
C THR A 109 2.26 9.66 -2.74
N THR A 110 3.16 10.41 -3.36
CA THR A 110 4.31 9.91 -4.11
C THR A 110 5.60 10.48 -3.52
N VAL A 111 6.60 9.64 -3.24
CA VAL A 111 7.91 10.13 -2.80
C VAL A 111 8.75 10.53 -4.00
N ILE A 112 9.22 11.77 -4.03
CA ILE A 112 10.00 12.35 -5.14
C ILE A 112 11.50 12.25 -4.86
N SER A 113 11.93 12.56 -3.63
CA SER A 113 13.34 12.47 -3.26
C SER A 113 13.52 12.09 -1.81
N ARG A 114 14.68 11.48 -1.53
CA ARG A 114 15.15 11.08 -0.21
C ARG A 114 16.65 11.34 -0.16
N ASP A 115 17.06 12.25 0.70
CA ASP A 115 18.47 12.60 0.89
C ASP A 115 18.82 12.36 2.37
N VAL A 116 19.95 11.71 2.63
CA VAL A 116 20.47 11.52 3.98
C VAL A 116 21.88 12.08 4.00
N SER A 117 22.15 13.01 4.92
CA SER A 117 23.48 13.57 5.14
C SER A 117 24.03 13.08 6.47
N VAL A 118 25.25 12.54 6.42
CA VAL A 118 26.01 12.12 7.60
C VAL A 118 27.35 12.83 7.52
N GLU A 119 27.50 13.87 8.33
CA GLU A 119 28.73 14.65 8.42
C GLU A 119 29.42 14.40 9.76
N THR A 120 30.73 14.16 9.73
CA THR A 120 31.53 13.96 10.94
C THR A 120 31.49 15.20 11.82
N GLY A 121 31.05 15.06 13.07
CA GLY A 121 30.95 16.16 14.03
C GLY A 121 29.60 16.87 14.07
N SER A 122 28.63 16.42 13.27
CA SER A 122 27.24 16.90 13.27
C SER A 122 26.27 15.74 13.49
N ASP A 123 25.07 16.07 13.96
CA ASP A 123 23.97 15.10 14.00
C ASP A 123 23.57 14.71 12.57
N PRO A 124 23.36 13.41 12.27
CA PRO A 124 22.83 12.99 10.98
C PRO A 124 21.51 13.69 10.66
N SER A 125 21.31 14.05 9.39
CA SER A 125 20.08 14.70 8.92
C SER A 125 19.54 14.00 7.68
N ALA A 126 18.25 14.16 7.45
CA ALA A 126 17.59 13.63 6.26
C ALA A 126 16.56 14.61 5.73
N LYS A 127 16.27 14.50 4.44
CA LYS A 127 15.22 15.26 3.77
C LYS A 127 14.40 14.29 2.92
N VAL A 128 13.09 14.32 3.10
CA VAL A 128 12.16 13.54 2.28
C VAL A 128 11.18 14.50 1.62
N VAL A 129 11.03 14.38 0.31
CA VAL A 129 10.11 15.21 -0.48
C VAL A 129 9.00 14.34 -1.04
N TYR A 130 7.77 14.74 -0.78
CA TYR A 130 6.55 14.10 -1.27
C TYR A 130 5.84 15.01 -2.27
N GLU A 131 5.14 14.40 -3.23
CA GLU A 131 4.05 15.03 -3.95
C GLU A 131 2.74 14.40 -3.49
N ILE A 132 1.76 15.24 -3.17
CA ILE A 132 0.46 14.83 -2.62
C ILE A 132 -0.61 15.51 -3.45
N GLU A 133 -1.49 14.72 -4.05
CA GLU A 133 -2.68 15.26 -4.71
C GLU A 133 -3.67 15.74 -3.64
N GLY A 134 -4.04 17.01 -3.71
CA GLY A 134 -5.01 17.61 -2.80
C GLY A 134 -6.45 17.30 -3.20
N THR A 135 -7.36 17.29 -2.25
CA THR A 135 -8.81 17.17 -2.51
C THR A 135 -9.37 18.38 -3.27
N ASP A 136 -8.64 19.49 -3.28
CA ASP A 136 -8.91 20.71 -4.04
C ASP A 136 -8.44 20.64 -5.51
N GLY A 137 -7.90 19.50 -5.95
CA GLY A 137 -7.37 19.31 -7.30
C GLY A 137 -5.99 19.92 -7.53
N VAL A 138 -5.30 20.37 -6.47
CA VAL A 138 -3.95 20.92 -6.54
C VAL A 138 -2.94 19.90 -6.03
N THR A 139 -1.82 19.74 -6.74
CA THR A 139 -0.69 18.94 -6.23
C THR A 139 0.18 19.79 -5.31
N TYR A 140 0.42 19.27 -4.11
CA TYR A 140 1.30 19.89 -3.12
C TYR A 140 2.64 19.15 -3.10
N ARG A 141 3.73 19.91 -3.09
CA ARG A 141 5.05 19.42 -2.73
C ARG A 141 5.23 19.61 -1.23
N PHE A 142 5.43 18.51 -0.51
CA PHE A 142 5.60 18.48 0.93
C PHE A 142 7.03 18.03 1.27
N THR A 143 7.80 18.87 1.95
CA THR A 143 9.18 18.57 2.34
C THR A 143 9.24 18.35 3.84
N VAL A 144 9.83 17.23 4.26
CA VAL A 144 10.08 16.92 5.67
C VAL A 144 11.58 16.88 5.89
N ASN A 145 12.08 17.75 6.77
CA ASN A 145 13.47 17.76 7.19
C ASN A 145 13.58 17.07 8.55
N LEU A 146 14.46 16.08 8.66
CA LEU A 146 14.66 15.27 9.85
C LEU A 146 16.07 15.43 10.39
N VAL A 147 16.21 15.22 11.69
CA VAL A 147 17.48 15.15 12.40
C VAL A 147 17.50 13.91 13.28
N GLN A 148 18.66 13.28 13.39
CA GLN A 148 18.88 12.19 14.32
C GLN A 148 19.52 12.73 15.60
N LYS A 149 18.78 12.69 16.71
CA LYS A 149 19.30 13.03 18.04
C LYS A 149 19.53 11.75 18.84
N GLY A 150 20.79 11.44 19.12
CA GLY A 150 21.17 10.14 19.67
C GLY A 150 20.83 9.02 18.68
N SER A 151 19.99 8.06 19.09
CA SER A 151 19.57 6.94 18.23
C SER A 151 18.21 7.14 17.56
N LYS A 152 17.56 8.30 17.74
CA LYS A 152 16.18 8.55 17.30
C LYS A 152 16.13 9.62 16.21
N TRP A 153 15.41 9.31 15.13
CA TRP A 153 15.06 10.28 14.11
C TRP A 153 13.84 11.08 14.56
N GLN A 154 13.84 12.38 14.28
CA GLN A 154 12.78 13.31 14.63
C GLN A 154 12.60 14.35 13.52
N VAL A 155 11.40 14.89 13.39
CA VAL A 155 11.09 15.95 12.42
C VAL A 155 11.61 17.29 12.95
N LEU A 156 12.57 17.88 12.25
CA LEU A 156 13.11 19.20 12.59
C LEU A 156 12.18 20.32 12.11
N ASN A 157 11.69 20.21 10.89
CA ASN A 157 10.67 21.10 10.32
C ASN A 157 10.06 20.47 9.07
N PHE A 158 9.00 21.07 8.57
CA PHE A 158 8.39 20.72 7.30
C PHE A 158 7.88 21.97 6.61
N ASP A 159 7.75 21.89 5.28
CA ASP A 159 7.12 22.91 4.47
C ASP A 159 6.22 22.28 3.40
N SER A 160 5.19 23.01 2.99
CA SER A 160 4.38 22.63 1.84
C SER A 160 4.29 23.78 0.85
N LYS A 161 4.30 23.46 -0.44
CA LYS A 161 4.16 24.42 -1.53
C LYS A 161 3.23 23.85 -2.60
N ARG A 162 2.37 24.70 -3.15
CA ARG A 162 1.61 24.37 -4.37
C ARG A 162 2.60 24.21 -5.53
N LYS A 163 2.37 23.20 -6.36
CA LYS A 163 3.14 22.96 -7.59
C LYS A 163 2.59 23.77 -8.76
#